data_AF-A0A4Q4CM48-F1
#
_entry.id   AF-A0A4Q4CM48-F1
#
_cell.length_a   1.000
_cell.length_b   1.000
_cell.length_c   1.000
_cell.angle_alpha   90.00
_cell.angle_beta   90.00
_cell.angle_gamma   90.00
#
_symmetry.space_group_name_H-M   'P 1'
#
loop_
_entity.id
_entity.type
_entity.pdbx_description
1 polymer ?
#
loop_
_entity_poly.entity_id
_entity_poly.type
_entity_poly.pdbx_seq_one_letter_code
_entity_poly.pdbx_strand_id
1 'polypeptide(L)'
;SEAVLSARSFDPKADVTPGVAITSSFHPDEYTHIEPVRYGRGSGALSLMNMALPDRPGPGGRFRAVVRGYRVIGLRGTLKLHSPRRWAEQSVVVLVMQSLDNSITTFLKRGPFGTKLSSKQGEGEPNPDWIPVADRAAKDLAVKLGGVPGSSFGELAGVPLTAHFIGGCPIGTTIEHGVIDPYQRMFGHPGLHVADGSAITANLGVNPSLTITAQAERAMSFWPNKGETDPRPALGEAYERVDAVQPSHPAVPDSAPAALLLPLPTLRPQAAPVAEVAAQL
;
A
#
# COMPACT_ATOMS: atom_id res chain seq x y z
N SER A 1 9.08 1.64 4.33
CA SER A 1 8.61 2.92 4.91
C SER A 1 7.53 3.54 4.05
N GLU A 2 6.67 4.37 4.64
CA GLU A 2 5.65 5.11 3.91
C GLU A 2 5.46 6.51 4.50
N ALA A 3 5.11 7.48 3.65
CA ALA A 3 4.61 8.79 4.05
C ALA A 3 3.43 9.20 3.17
N VAL A 4 2.45 9.88 3.76
CA VAL A 4 1.25 10.37 3.07
C VAL A 4 1.17 11.88 3.27
N LEU A 5 1.45 12.62 2.20
CA LEU A 5 1.38 14.07 2.17
C LEU A 5 0.24 14.53 1.26
N SER A 6 -0.04 15.83 1.23
CA SER A 6 -1.06 16.38 0.34
C SER A 6 -0.64 17.73 -0.23
N ALA A 7 -1.29 18.11 -1.33
CA ALA A 7 -1.28 19.46 -1.87
C ALA A 7 -2.73 19.86 -2.14
N ARG A 8 -3.17 20.98 -1.56
CA ARG A 8 -4.55 21.45 -1.65
C ARG A 8 -4.65 22.85 -2.25
N SER A 9 -5.36 22.96 -3.37
CA SER A 9 -5.76 24.24 -3.95
C SER A 9 -6.84 24.93 -3.11
N PHE A 10 -6.79 26.26 -3.03
CA PHE A 10 -7.83 27.08 -2.40
C PHE A 10 -8.77 27.75 -3.38
N ASP A 11 -8.59 27.49 -4.68
CA ASP A 11 -9.49 27.94 -5.73
C ASP A 11 -10.83 27.19 -5.63
N PRO A 12 -11.98 27.90 -5.48
CA PRO A 12 -13.29 27.27 -5.52
C PRO A 12 -13.63 26.63 -6.87
N LYS A 13 -12.87 26.87 -7.95
CA LYS A 13 -13.08 26.24 -9.26
C LYS A 13 -12.16 25.05 -9.53
N ALA A 14 -11.17 24.78 -8.68
CA ALA A 14 -10.30 23.62 -8.83
C ALA A 14 -11.13 22.32 -8.79
N ASP A 15 -10.83 21.42 -9.73
CA ASP A 15 -11.36 20.06 -9.79
C ASP A 15 -10.28 19.11 -10.33
N VAL A 16 -9.61 18.40 -9.43
CA VAL A 16 -8.60 17.37 -9.75
C VAL A 16 -9.18 15.96 -9.78
N THR A 17 -10.49 15.79 -9.57
CA THR A 17 -11.15 14.47 -9.51
C THR A 17 -11.22 13.71 -10.83
N PRO A 18 -11.24 14.33 -12.04
CA PRO A 18 -11.29 13.57 -13.27
C PRO A 18 -10.07 12.65 -13.45
N GLY A 19 -10.31 11.39 -13.79
CA GLY A 19 -9.28 10.39 -14.09
C GLY A 19 -9.24 9.22 -13.09
N VAL A 20 -8.30 8.31 -13.30
CA VAL A 20 -8.04 7.18 -12.39
C VAL A 20 -7.35 7.70 -11.12
N ALA A 21 -7.60 7.05 -9.98
CA ALA A 21 -7.07 7.45 -8.68
C ALA A 21 -5.54 7.62 -8.71
N ILE A 22 -4.83 6.67 -9.29
CA ILE A 22 -3.37 6.68 -9.49
C ILE A 22 -3.10 6.40 -10.97
N THR A 23 -2.53 7.38 -11.67
CA THR A 23 -2.30 7.32 -13.13
C THR A 23 -0.83 7.34 -13.52
N SER A 24 0.02 7.81 -12.62
CA SER A 24 1.42 8.07 -12.88
C SER A 24 2.20 7.80 -11.62
N SER A 25 3.50 7.54 -11.77
CA SER A 25 4.41 7.43 -10.65
C SER A 25 5.81 7.80 -11.10
N PHE A 26 6.70 8.05 -10.16
CA PHE A 26 8.12 8.27 -10.48
C PHE A 26 9.01 7.86 -9.30
N HIS A 27 10.27 7.59 -9.63
CA HIS A 27 11.32 7.27 -8.67
C HIS A 27 12.32 8.42 -8.65
N PRO A 28 12.29 9.32 -7.65
CA PRO A 28 13.26 10.41 -7.55
C PRO A 28 14.66 9.93 -7.13
N ASP A 29 14.76 8.74 -6.56
CA ASP A 29 15.98 8.06 -6.15
C ASP A 29 15.79 6.53 -6.22
N GLU A 30 16.80 5.75 -5.84
CA GLU A 30 16.82 4.29 -5.97
C GLU A 30 15.78 3.57 -5.08
N TYR A 31 15.40 4.17 -3.95
CA TYR A 31 14.61 3.51 -2.92
C TYR A 31 13.27 4.18 -2.64
N THR A 32 12.93 5.27 -3.32
CA THR A 32 11.69 6.02 -3.12
C THR A 32 10.81 5.97 -4.36
N HIS A 33 9.54 5.66 -4.15
CA HIS A 33 8.49 5.69 -5.15
C HIS A 33 7.42 6.69 -4.75
N ILE A 34 6.99 7.54 -5.69
CA ILE A 34 5.99 8.58 -5.45
C ILE A 34 4.83 8.47 -6.42
N GLU A 35 3.62 8.50 -5.88
CA GLU A 35 2.37 8.43 -6.62
C GLU A 35 1.44 9.60 -6.25
N PRO A 36 1.00 10.43 -7.21
CA PRO A 36 -0.11 11.34 -7.00
C PRO A 36 -1.42 10.54 -6.97
N VAL A 37 -2.18 10.71 -5.89
CA VAL A 37 -3.47 10.07 -5.66
C VAL A 37 -4.57 11.13 -5.67
N ARG A 38 -5.56 10.95 -6.55
CA ARG A 38 -6.80 11.75 -6.57
C ARG A 38 -7.94 10.94 -5.99
N TYR A 39 -8.91 11.61 -5.37
CA TYR A 39 -10.10 10.99 -4.81
C TYR A 39 -11.35 11.39 -5.59
N GLY A 40 -12.38 10.54 -5.55
CA GLY A 40 -13.69 10.85 -6.11
C GLY A 40 -14.42 11.95 -5.34
N ARG A 41 -15.36 12.63 -6.01
CA ARG A 41 -16.20 13.67 -5.38
C ARG A 41 -16.91 13.11 -4.14
N GLY A 42 -16.90 13.89 -3.06
CA GLY A 42 -17.50 13.51 -1.76
C GLY A 42 -16.56 12.78 -0.79
N SER A 43 -15.38 12.35 -1.24
CA SER A 43 -14.37 11.68 -0.39
C SER A 43 -13.54 12.68 0.44
N GLY A 44 -14.16 13.34 1.42
CA GLY A 44 -13.51 14.41 2.20
C GLY A 44 -12.94 14.02 3.57
N ALA A 45 -13.12 12.79 4.03
CA ALA A 45 -12.81 12.40 5.42
C ALA A 45 -11.32 12.60 5.80
N LEU A 46 -10.40 12.40 4.85
CA LEU A 46 -8.96 12.59 5.07
C LEU A 46 -8.58 14.05 5.39
N SER A 47 -9.43 15.03 5.07
CA SER A 47 -9.18 16.43 5.42
C SER A 47 -9.05 16.64 6.93
N LEU A 48 -9.71 15.80 7.75
CA LEU A 48 -9.72 15.92 9.21
C LEU A 48 -8.39 15.47 9.84
N MET A 49 -7.61 14.67 9.11
CA MET A 49 -6.30 14.18 9.55
C MET A 49 -5.16 15.04 9.00
N ASN A 50 -5.47 16.02 8.14
CA ASN A 50 -4.49 16.86 7.46
C ASN A 50 -3.98 17.98 8.37
N MET A 51 -2.80 18.49 8.08
CA MET A 51 -2.10 19.53 8.81
C MET A 51 -1.26 20.34 7.83
N ALA A 52 -0.94 21.59 8.14
CA ALA A 52 0.05 22.34 7.37
C ALA A 52 1.40 21.60 7.32
N LEU A 53 1.96 21.41 6.12
CA LEU A 53 3.28 20.79 5.99
C LEU A 53 4.31 21.62 6.79
N PRO A 54 5.03 21.01 7.75
CA PRO A 54 6.02 21.72 8.53
C PRO A 54 7.21 22.12 7.65
N ASP A 55 7.68 23.36 7.81
CA ASP A 55 8.87 23.83 7.10
C ASP A 55 10.13 23.21 7.73
N ARG A 56 10.72 22.23 7.05
CA ARG A 56 11.94 21.49 7.44
C ARG A 56 12.96 21.47 6.29
N PRO A 57 14.28 21.42 6.57
CA PRO A 57 14.90 21.55 7.89
C PRO A 57 14.89 23.01 8.35
N GLY A 58 14.51 23.28 9.60
CA GLY A 58 14.43 24.63 10.13
C GLY A 58 14.66 24.66 11.65
N PRO A 59 15.09 25.80 12.22
CA PRO A 59 15.33 25.91 13.65
C PRO A 59 14.03 25.78 14.45
N GLY A 60 14.06 24.91 15.47
CA GLY A 60 12.93 24.61 16.36
C GLY A 60 12.31 23.24 16.10
N GLY A 61 11.82 22.57 17.16
CA GLY A 61 11.21 21.24 17.05
C GLY A 61 9.95 21.22 16.16
N ARG A 62 9.48 20.01 15.81
CA ARG A 62 8.35 19.76 14.88
C ARG A 62 7.14 20.66 15.11
N PHE A 63 6.76 20.86 16.37
CA PHE A 63 5.64 21.72 16.75
C PHE A 63 5.79 23.17 16.28
N ARG A 64 6.98 23.76 16.44
CA ARG A 64 7.24 25.15 16.01
C ARG A 64 7.18 25.29 14.49
N ALA A 65 7.66 24.29 13.75
CA ALA A 65 7.59 24.26 12.29
C ALA A 65 6.14 24.21 11.79
N VAL A 66 5.29 23.40 12.41
CA VAL A 66 3.84 23.34 12.10
C VAL A 66 3.15 24.67 12.38
N VAL A 67 3.38 25.27 13.56
CA VAL A 67 2.81 26.58 13.91
C VAL A 67 3.22 27.65 12.90
N ARG A 68 4.47 27.62 12.42
CA ARG A 68 4.93 28.52 11.35
C ARG A 68 4.16 28.27 10.04
N GLY A 69 3.95 27.01 9.66
CA GLY A 69 3.14 26.66 8.49
C GLY A 69 1.73 27.24 8.57
N TYR A 70 1.03 27.08 9.70
CA TYR A 70 -0.29 27.70 9.90
C TYR A 70 -0.27 29.23 9.87
N ARG A 71 0.80 29.87 10.37
CA ARG A 71 0.95 31.33 10.29
C ARG A 71 1.10 31.81 8.85
N VAL A 72 1.86 31.08 8.02
CA VAL A 72 2.03 31.38 6.58
C VAL A 72 0.72 31.22 5.83
N ILE A 73 -0.04 30.17 6.13
CA ILE A 73 -1.35 29.90 5.50
C ILE A 73 -2.44 30.90 5.96
N GLY A 74 -2.31 31.41 7.19
CA GLY A 74 -3.25 32.33 7.81
C GLY A 74 -4.57 31.65 8.25
N LEU A 75 -5.43 32.39 8.96
CA LEU A 75 -6.67 31.85 9.54
C LEU A 75 -7.64 31.33 8.46
N ARG A 76 -7.85 32.11 7.39
CA ARG A 76 -8.76 31.71 6.30
C ARG A 76 -8.24 30.47 5.56
N GLY A 77 -6.93 30.39 5.31
CA GLY A 77 -6.33 29.22 4.68
C GLY A 77 -6.37 28.00 5.61
N THR A 78 -6.22 28.19 6.92
CA THR A 78 -6.33 27.12 7.92
C THR A 78 -7.74 26.52 7.92
N LEU A 79 -8.77 27.36 7.96
CA LEU A 79 -10.16 26.91 7.87
C LEU A 79 -10.44 26.17 6.57
N LYS A 80 -9.85 26.64 5.46
CA LYS A 80 -9.94 25.95 4.17
C LYS A 80 -9.22 24.61 4.21
N LEU A 81 -7.98 24.53 4.70
CA LEU A 81 -7.16 23.32 4.74
C LEU A 81 -7.88 22.15 5.43
N HIS A 82 -8.57 22.44 6.53
CA HIS A 82 -9.31 21.46 7.34
C HIS A 82 -10.75 21.21 6.87
N SER A 83 -11.26 21.99 5.92
CA SER A 83 -12.64 21.85 5.46
C SER A 83 -12.81 20.56 4.64
N PRO A 84 -13.71 19.63 5.03
CA PRO A 84 -13.98 18.43 4.23
C PRO A 84 -14.76 18.77 2.95
N ARG A 85 -15.39 19.94 2.90
CA ARG A 85 -16.15 20.41 1.74
C ARG A 85 -15.22 20.57 0.55
N ARG A 86 -15.53 19.83 -0.51
CA ARG A 86 -14.78 19.81 -1.78
C ARG A 86 -13.31 19.44 -1.66
N TRP A 87 -12.93 18.71 -0.60
CA TRP A 87 -11.53 18.36 -0.37
C TRP A 87 -10.97 17.49 -1.51
N ALA A 88 -11.73 16.51 -1.98
CA ALA A 88 -11.31 15.63 -3.08
C ALA A 88 -11.09 16.39 -4.39
N GLU A 89 -11.94 17.37 -4.68
CA GLU A 89 -11.83 18.24 -5.86
C GLU A 89 -10.63 19.19 -5.81
N GLN A 90 -10.17 19.52 -4.61
CA GLN A 90 -9.13 20.52 -4.39
C GLN A 90 -7.79 19.92 -4.02
N SER A 91 -7.70 18.62 -3.77
CA SER A 91 -6.51 18.02 -3.16
C SER A 91 -6.00 16.84 -3.96
N VAL A 92 -4.68 16.79 -4.12
CA VAL A 92 -3.95 15.61 -4.57
C VAL A 92 -3.12 15.12 -3.39
N VAL A 93 -3.23 13.84 -3.07
CA VAL A 93 -2.39 13.18 -2.07
C VAL A 93 -1.10 12.75 -2.76
N VAL A 94 0.02 12.91 -2.06
CA VAL A 94 1.33 12.43 -2.48
C VAL A 94 1.63 11.21 -1.62
N LEU A 95 1.43 10.03 -2.21
CA LEU A 95 1.75 8.76 -1.59
C LEU A 95 3.23 8.47 -1.85
N VAL A 96 3.99 8.26 -0.78
CA VAL A 96 5.43 8.02 -0.84
C VAL A 96 5.73 6.69 -0.19
N MET A 97 6.38 5.81 -0.92
CA MET A 97 6.77 4.49 -0.44
C MET A 97 8.26 4.30 -0.61
N GLN A 98 8.89 3.57 0.32
CA GLN A 98 10.29 3.22 0.22
C GLN A 98 10.53 1.73 0.42
N SER A 99 11.43 1.17 -0.39
CA SER A 99 11.89 -0.23 -0.37
C SER A 99 12.92 -0.53 0.74
N LEU A 100 13.00 0.32 1.76
CA LEU A 100 13.84 0.10 2.93
C LEU A 100 13.38 -1.13 3.71
N ASP A 101 14.34 -1.87 4.27
CA ASP A 101 14.09 -3.04 5.10
C ASP A 101 13.66 -2.59 6.51
N ASN A 102 12.35 -2.38 6.68
CA ASN A 102 11.74 -2.05 7.95
C ASN A 102 10.41 -2.74 8.12
N SER A 103 10.08 -3.02 9.39
CA SER A 103 8.83 -3.66 9.75
C SER A 103 8.27 -3.10 11.05
N ILE A 104 6.99 -3.40 11.27
CA ILE A 104 6.27 -3.06 12.49
C ILE A 104 5.69 -4.34 13.05
N THR A 105 5.93 -4.63 14.33
CA THR A 105 5.24 -5.72 15.02
C THR A 105 3.97 -5.20 15.67
N THR A 106 2.82 -5.71 15.24
CA THR A 106 1.52 -5.43 15.88
C THR A 106 1.23 -6.43 16.99
N PHE A 107 0.64 -5.99 18.08
CA PHE A 107 0.22 -6.83 19.20
C PHE A 107 -1.01 -6.26 19.88
N LEU A 108 -1.74 -7.13 20.59
CA LEU A 108 -2.89 -6.72 21.37
C LEU A 108 -2.44 -6.25 22.76
N LYS A 109 -2.83 -5.04 23.15
CA LYS A 109 -2.59 -4.46 24.47
C LYS A 109 -3.91 -4.39 25.24
N ARG A 110 -3.96 -5.05 26.41
CA ARG A 110 -5.09 -4.91 27.34
C ARG A 110 -5.02 -3.58 28.08
N GLY A 111 -6.18 -2.92 28.22
CA GLY A 111 -6.34 -1.68 28.97
C GLY A 111 -7.70 -1.63 29.67
N PRO A 112 -7.98 -0.56 30.41
CA PRO A 112 -9.20 -0.43 31.23
C PRO A 112 -10.50 -0.42 30.40
N PHE A 113 -10.42 -0.13 29.10
CA PHE A 113 -11.57 -0.11 28.18
C PHE A 113 -11.57 -1.28 27.18
N GLY A 114 -10.88 -2.38 27.51
CA GLY A 114 -10.79 -3.58 26.69
C GLY A 114 -9.43 -3.76 26.03
N THR A 115 -9.40 -4.57 24.97
CA THR A 115 -8.19 -4.91 24.23
C THR A 115 -8.08 -4.03 22.99
N LYS A 116 -6.92 -3.39 22.79
CA LYS A 116 -6.64 -2.57 21.60
C LYS A 116 -5.44 -3.09 20.83
N LEU A 117 -5.44 -2.91 19.51
CA LEU A 117 -4.25 -3.12 18.70
C LEU A 117 -3.22 -2.03 19.01
N SER A 118 -1.96 -2.41 19.12
CA SER A 118 -0.81 -1.54 19.32
C SER A 118 0.32 -2.02 18.43
N SER A 119 1.31 -1.17 18.20
CA SER A 119 2.50 -1.49 17.42
C SER A 119 3.78 -1.14 18.15
N LYS A 120 4.88 -1.77 17.76
CA LYS A 120 6.26 -1.44 18.10
C LYS A 120 7.14 -1.60 16.85
N GLN A 121 8.35 -1.04 16.87
CA GLN A 121 9.37 -1.33 15.86
C GLN A 121 9.57 -2.85 15.75
N GLY A 122 9.54 -3.35 14.52
CA GLY A 122 9.82 -4.75 14.21
C GLY A 122 11.30 -4.97 13.92
N GLU A 123 11.56 -5.97 13.07
CA GLU A 123 12.88 -6.25 12.50
C GLU A 123 13.26 -5.19 11.45
N GLY A 124 14.57 -5.03 11.23
CA GLY A 124 15.13 -4.06 10.29
C GLY A 124 15.31 -2.66 10.85
N GLU A 125 15.54 -1.71 9.95
CA GLU A 125 15.82 -0.32 10.26
C GLU A 125 14.59 0.42 10.83
N PRO A 126 14.76 1.45 11.66
CA PRO A 126 13.64 2.27 12.11
C PRO A 126 12.96 2.96 10.91
N ASN A 127 11.64 3.11 10.98
CA ASN A 127 10.93 3.92 10.01
C ASN A 127 11.45 5.37 10.03
N PRO A 128 11.76 5.97 8.88
CA PRO A 128 12.23 7.34 8.81
C PRO A 128 11.14 8.29 9.28
N ASP A 129 11.49 9.13 10.24
CA ASP A 129 10.63 10.17 10.78
C ASP A 129 10.35 11.33 9.79
N TRP A 130 11.17 11.42 8.74
CA TRP A 130 11.13 12.49 7.76
C TRP A 130 11.76 12.04 6.45
N ILE A 131 11.08 12.32 5.34
CA ILE A 131 11.54 12.01 3.98
C ILE A 131 11.65 13.33 3.20
N PRO A 132 12.85 13.93 3.06
CA PRO A 132 13.01 15.26 2.45
C PRO A 132 12.48 15.35 1.02
N VAL A 133 12.59 14.27 0.25
CA VAL A 133 12.10 14.21 -1.12
C VAL A 133 10.56 14.23 -1.18
N ALA A 134 9.88 13.67 -0.17
CA ALA A 134 8.42 13.72 -0.04
C ALA A 134 7.95 15.17 0.17
N ASP A 135 8.58 15.90 1.10
CA ASP A 135 8.27 17.31 1.38
C ASP A 135 8.43 18.17 0.12
N ARG A 136 9.52 17.97 -0.61
CA ARG A 136 9.78 18.67 -1.88
C ARG A 136 8.69 18.37 -2.90
N ALA A 137 8.35 17.09 -3.11
CA ALA A 137 7.30 16.71 -4.05
C ALA A 137 5.93 17.33 -3.69
N ALA A 138 5.56 17.34 -2.40
CA ALA A 138 4.33 17.98 -1.93
C ALA A 138 4.35 19.50 -2.12
N LYS A 139 5.48 20.17 -1.84
CA LYS A 139 5.66 21.61 -2.07
C LYS A 139 5.56 21.96 -3.56
N ASP A 140 6.25 21.22 -4.43
CA ASP A 140 6.23 21.44 -5.87
C ASP A 140 4.82 21.21 -6.46
N LEU A 141 4.12 20.19 -5.97
CA LEU A 141 2.74 19.93 -6.36
C LEU A 141 1.79 21.05 -5.88
N ALA A 142 2.00 21.56 -4.66
CA ALA A 142 1.22 22.69 -4.15
C ALA A 142 1.42 23.95 -5.00
N VAL A 143 2.65 24.26 -5.43
CA VAL A 143 2.92 25.36 -6.35
C VAL A 143 2.16 25.17 -7.67
N LYS A 144 2.20 23.96 -8.26
CA LYS A 144 1.47 23.65 -9.50
C LYS A 144 -0.05 23.77 -9.37
N LEU A 145 -0.60 23.43 -8.20
CA LEU A 145 -2.04 23.53 -7.92
C LEU A 145 -2.50 24.94 -7.50
N GLY A 146 -1.58 25.90 -7.35
CA GLY A 146 -1.88 27.20 -6.75
C GLY A 146 -2.40 27.07 -5.32
N GLY A 147 -1.85 26.11 -4.57
CA GLY A 147 -2.35 25.64 -3.30
C GLY A 147 -1.30 25.64 -2.19
N VAL A 148 -1.62 24.90 -1.12
CA VAL A 148 -0.75 24.74 0.05
C VAL A 148 -0.39 23.25 0.24
N PRO A 149 0.84 22.93 0.64
CA PRO A 149 1.20 21.57 1.00
C PRO A 149 0.68 21.22 2.40
N GLY A 150 0.33 19.96 2.59
CA GLY A 150 -0.15 19.39 3.84
C GLY A 150 0.51 18.06 4.18
N SER A 151 0.39 17.66 5.44
CA SER A 151 0.90 16.42 6.03
C SER A 151 -0.13 15.88 7.04
N SER A 152 0.10 14.71 7.63
CA SER A 152 -0.80 14.14 8.63
C SER A 152 -0.50 14.64 10.05
N PHE A 153 -1.52 14.73 10.92
CA PHE A 153 -1.31 14.99 12.35
C PHE A 153 -0.42 13.93 13.04
N GLY A 154 -0.34 12.69 12.52
CA GLY A 154 0.50 11.62 13.07
C GLY A 154 1.99 11.98 13.08
N GLU A 155 2.46 12.74 12.09
CA GLU A 155 3.85 13.18 12.01
C GLU A 155 4.28 14.09 13.18
N LEU A 156 3.36 14.86 13.78
CA LEU A 156 3.67 15.67 14.97
C LEU A 156 4.11 14.79 16.14
N ALA A 157 3.52 13.60 16.27
CA ALA A 157 3.85 12.62 17.29
C ALA A 157 5.03 11.72 16.91
N GLY A 158 5.61 11.88 15.71
CA GLY A 158 6.63 10.97 15.20
C GLY A 158 6.11 9.57 14.93
N VAL A 159 4.82 9.46 14.63
CA VAL A 159 4.20 8.20 14.23
C VAL A 159 3.95 8.31 12.73
N PRO A 160 4.75 7.64 11.88
CA PRO A 160 4.51 7.61 10.45
C PRO A 160 3.11 7.06 10.18
N LEU A 161 2.36 7.74 9.31
CA LEU A 161 1.11 7.20 8.81
C LEU A 161 1.46 6.24 7.66
N THR A 162 1.23 4.95 7.87
CA THR A 162 1.24 3.95 6.80
C THR A 162 -0.20 3.58 6.45
N ALA A 163 -0.50 3.55 5.15
CA ALA A 163 -1.77 3.04 4.64
C ALA A 163 -1.69 1.54 4.36
N HIS A 164 -0.49 0.99 4.21
CA HIS A 164 -0.26 -0.34 3.67
C HIS A 164 0.37 -1.29 4.70
N PHE A 165 -0.39 -1.69 5.73
CA PHE A 165 -0.03 -2.86 6.53
C PHE A 165 -0.15 -4.11 5.65
N ILE A 166 1.01 -4.70 5.34
CA ILE A 166 1.13 -5.93 4.56
C ILE A 166 1.89 -6.99 5.37
N GLY A 167 1.75 -8.24 4.99
CA GLY A 167 2.26 -9.37 5.77
C GLY A 167 1.39 -9.72 6.97
N GLY A 168 1.89 -10.65 7.79
CA GLY A 168 1.16 -11.22 8.95
C GLY A 168 0.55 -12.59 8.69
N CYS A 169 0.31 -12.94 7.42
CA CYS A 169 0.03 -14.31 6.99
C CYS A 169 0.93 -14.69 5.79
N PRO A 170 2.26 -14.57 5.91
CA PRO A 170 3.16 -14.73 4.77
C PRO A 170 3.07 -16.13 4.17
N ILE A 171 3.22 -16.19 2.84
CA ILE A 171 3.39 -17.43 2.08
C ILE A 171 4.72 -18.08 2.48
N GLY A 172 4.69 -19.37 2.82
CA GLY A 172 5.88 -20.18 3.08
C GLY A 172 5.77 -21.57 2.47
N THR A 173 6.91 -22.25 2.34
CA THR A 173 6.97 -23.64 1.86
C THR A 173 6.67 -24.66 2.96
N THR A 174 6.76 -24.26 4.24
CA THR A 174 6.45 -25.08 5.41
C THR A 174 5.76 -24.24 6.49
N ILE A 175 5.18 -24.91 7.49
CA ILE A 175 4.50 -24.26 8.63
C ILE A 175 5.47 -23.48 9.53
N GLU A 176 6.76 -23.81 9.53
CA GLU A 176 7.81 -23.10 10.27
C GLU A 176 8.20 -21.78 9.61
N HIS A 177 7.99 -21.67 8.30
CA HIS A 177 8.44 -20.53 7.48
C HIS A 177 7.29 -19.71 6.88
N GLY A 178 6.04 -20.05 7.17
CA GLY A 178 4.88 -19.31 6.69
C GLY A 178 3.59 -19.67 7.43
N VAL A 179 2.56 -18.86 7.21
CA VAL A 179 1.21 -19.09 7.76
C VAL A 179 0.32 -19.78 6.73
N ILE A 180 0.54 -19.45 5.46
CA ILE A 180 -0.16 -20.05 4.32
C ILE A 180 0.83 -20.69 3.35
N ASP A 181 0.38 -21.71 2.65
CA ASP A 181 1.17 -22.39 1.64
C ASP A 181 1.23 -21.59 0.30
N PRO A 182 1.99 -22.04 -0.72
CA PRO A 182 2.10 -21.35 -2.00
C PRO A 182 0.81 -21.27 -2.83
N TYR A 183 -0.27 -21.93 -2.39
CA TYR A 183 -1.62 -21.85 -2.93
C TYR A 183 -2.55 -21.00 -2.06
N GLN A 184 -1.99 -20.27 -1.08
CA GLN A 184 -2.70 -19.40 -0.14
C GLN A 184 -3.72 -20.13 0.75
N ARG A 185 -3.39 -21.37 1.14
CA ARG A 185 -4.14 -22.19 2.08
C ARG A 185 -3.48 -22.14 3.46
N MET A 186 -4.24 -21.94 4.53
CA MET A 186 -3.67 -21.85 5.87
C MET A 186 -3.17 -23.22 6.36
N PHE A 187 -1.90 -23.29 6.75
CA PHE A 187 -1.34 -24.52 7.32
C PHE A 187 -2.13 -24.95 8.57
N GLY A 188 -2.39 -26.26 8.70
CA GLY A 188 -3.14 -26.82 9.84
C GLY A 188 -4.64 -26.53 9.87
N HIS A 189 -5.18 -25.74 8.93
CA HIS A 189 -6.59 -25.37 8.87
C HIS A 189 -7.21 -25.63 7.49
N PRO A 190 -7.56 -26.90 7.16
CA PRO A 190 -8.17 -27.25 5.89
C PRO A 190 -9.43 -26.42 5.60
N GLY A 191 -9.51 -25.87 4.37
CA GLY A 191 -10.63 -25.03 3.93
C GLY A 191 -10.54 -23.56 4.32
N LEU A 192 -9.51 -23.15 5.07
CA LEU A 192 -9.24 -21.73 5.38
C LEU A 192 -8.15 -21.18 4.44
N HIS A 193 -8.42 -20.01 3.86
CA HIS A 193 -7.59 -19.37 2.85
C HIS A 193 -7.40 -17.88 3.18
N VAL A 194 -6.29 -17.31 2.73
CA VAL A 194 -5.97 -15.88 2.89
C VAL A 194 -5.59 -15.29 1.54
N ALA A 195 -6.33 -14.30 1.07
CA ALA A 195 -6.11 -13.69 -0.26
C ALA A 195 -6.19 -12.15 -0.22
N ASP A 196 -5.41 -11.57 0.68
CA ASP A 196 -5.28 -10.12 0.85
C ASP A 196 -3.81 -9.71 1.05
N GLY A 197 -3.57 -8.45 1.42
CA GLY A 197 -2.23 -7.92 1.66
C GLY A 197 -1.41 -8.63 2.74
N SER A 198 -2.05 -9.43 3.60
CA SER A 198 -1.33 -10.19 4.63
C SER A 198 -0.52 -11.36 4.07
N ALA A 199 -0.82 -11.82 2.86
CA ALA A 199 -0.07 -12.85 2.14
C ALA A 199 1.28 -12.35 1.59
N ILE A 200 1.44 -11.04 1.42
CA ILE A 200 2.67 -10.46 0.87
C ILE A 200 3.84 -10.70 1.83
N THR A 201 4.92 -11.29 1.30
CA THR A 201 6.06 -11.80 2.09
C THR A 201 7.20 -10.80 2.28
N ALA A 202 7.19 -9.67 1.57
CA ALA A 202 8.26 -8.69 1.61
C ALA A 202 7.75 -7.26 1.34
N ASN A 203 8.53 -6.27 1.77
CA ASN A 203 8.25 -4.88 1.42
C ASN A 203 8.42 -4.68 -0.09
N LEU A 204 7.33 -4.30 -0.76
CA LEU A 204 7.32 -4.07 -2.21
C LEU A 204 7.95 -2.72 -2.61
N GLY A 205 8.03 -1.77 -1.67
CA GLY A 205 8.43 -0.38 -1.96
C GLY A 205 7.46 0.40 -2.86
N VAL A 206 6.33 -0.20 -3.24
CA VAL A 206 5.30 0.34 -4.14
C VAL A 206 3.91 -0.08 -3.67
N ASN A 207 2.86 0.54 -4.24
CA ASN A 207 1.47 0.26 -3.87
C ASN A 207 1.13 -1.24 -4.03
N PRO A 208 0.62 -1.92 -2.98
CA PRO A 208 0.43 -3.36 -3.00
C PRO A 208 -0.81 -3.81 -3.78
N SER A 209 -1.73 -2.91 -4.16
CA SER A 209 -3.04 -3.30 -4.69
C SER A 209 -2.96 -4.29 -5.86
N LEU A 210 -2.09 -4.05 -6.85
CA LEU A 210 -1.96 -4.95 -8.00
C LEU A 210 -1.26 -6.26 -7.64
N THR A 211 -0.33 -6.26 -6.69
CA THR A 211 0.29 -7.50 -6.18
C THR A 211 -0.72 -8.36 -5.44
N ILE A 212 -1.60 -7.75 -4.64
CA ILE A 212 -2.69 -8.45 -3.96
C ILE A 212 -3.64 -9.06 -5.00
N THR A 213 -4.06 -8.28 -5.99
CA THR A 213 -4.90 -8.78 -7.08
C THR A 213 -4.24 -9.94 -7.80
N ALA A 214 -2.97 -9.82 -8.20
CA ALA A 214 -2.25 -10.87 -8.91
C ALA A 214 -2.11 -12.15 -8.08
N GLN A 215 -1.80 -12.04 -6.78
CA GLN A 215 -1.73 -13.18 -5.87
C GLN A 215 -3.10 -13.85 -5.69
N ALA A 216 -4.14 -13.07 -5.41
CA ALA A 216 -5.50 -13.56 -5.26
C ALA A 216 -6.01 -14.24 -6.54
N GLU A 217 -5.86 -13.61 -7.71
CA GLU A 217 -6.26 -14.19 -9.00
C GLU A 217 -5.51 -15.48 -9.29
N ARG A 218 -4.19 -15.51 -9.06
CA ARG A 218 -3.39 -16.74 -9.17
C ARG A 218 -3.93 -17.84 -8.27
N ALA A 219 -4.16 -17.56 -6.99
CA ALA A 219 -4.65 -18.55 -6.03
C ALA A 219 -6.03 -19.10 -6.42
N MET A 220 -6.93 -18.24 -6.90
CA MET A 220 -8.26 -18.64 -7.36
C MET A 220 -8.23 -19.39 -8.69
N SER A 221 -7.25 -19.11 -9.56
CA SER A 221 -7.11 -19.83 -10.84
C SER A 221 -6.82 -21.32 -10.69
N PHE A 222 -6.38 -21.77 -9.50
CA PHE A 222 -6.10 -23.18 -9.21
C PHE A 222 -7.25 -23.90 -8.53
N TRP A 223 -8.38 -23.23 -8.28
CA TRP A 223 -9.54 -23.89 -7.68
C TRP A 223 -10.22 -24.83 -8.68
N PRO A 224 -10.57 -26.06 -8.27
CA PRO A 224 -11.35 -26.96 -9.12
C PRO A 224 -12.76 -26.42 -9.32
N ASN A 225 -13.41 -26.80 -10.43
CA ASN A 225 -14.86 -26.61 -10.52
C ASN A 225 -15.56 -27.49 -9.49
N LYS A 226 -16.76 -27.10 -9.10
CA LYS A 226 -17.56 -27.84 -8.12
C LYS A 226 -17.78 -29.29 -8.58
N GLY A 227 -17.25 -30.25 -7.79
CA GLY A 227 -17.37 -31.69 -8.07
C GLY A 227 -16.19 -32.27 -8.84
N GLU A 228 -15.24 -31.45 -9.30
CA GLU A 228 -13.98 -31.91 -9.87
C GLU A 228 -12.95 -32.18 -8.77
N THR A 229 -11.95 -33.00 -9.12
CA THR A 229 -10.79 -33.24 -8.25
C THR A 229 -9.94 -31.98 -8.15
N ASP A 230 -9.49 -31.64 -6.95
CA ASP A 230 -8.54 -30.55 -6.73
C ASP A 230 -7.19 -30.90 -7.41
N PRO A 231 -6.72 -30.11 -8.38
CA PRO A 231 -5.45 -30.40 -9.06
C PRO A 231 -4.23 -30.07 -8.21
N ARG A 232 -4.40 -29.35 -7.09
CA ARG A 232 -3.31 -28.96 -6.20
C ARG A 232 -2.89 -30.17 -5.35
N PRO A 233 -1.60 -30.32 -5.03
CA PRO A 233 -1.12 -31.23 -3.98
C PRO A 233 -1.84 -30.99 -2.66
N ALA A 234 -1.86 -31.99 -1.78
CA ALA A 234 -2.50 -31.87 -0.49
C ALA A 234 -1.85 -30.76 0.35
N LEU A 235 -2.59 -30.21 1.31
CA LEU A 235 -2.07 -29.17 2.19
C LEU A 235 -0.85 -29.68 2.97
N GLY A 236 0.28 -28.97 2.87
CA GLY A 236 1.54 -29.34 3.52
C GLY A 236 2.48 -30.19 2.66
N GLU A 237 2.03 -30.65 1.49
CA GLU A 237 2.93 -31.26 0.51
C GLU A 237 3.79 -30.20 -0.19
N ALA A 238 4.87 -30.67 -0.83
CA ALA A 238 5.76 -29.81 -1.58
C ALA A 238 5.01 -29.05 -2.68
N TYR A 239 5.46 -27.83 -2.97
CA TYR A 239 4.89 -27.05 -4.05
C TYR A 239 5.11 -27.72 -5.40
N GLU A 240 4.05 -27.84 -6.18
CA GLU A 240 4.09 -28.25 -7.57
C GLU A 240 3.49 -27.16 -8.44
N ARG A 241 3.98 -27.01 -9.65
CA ARG A 241 3.36 -26.05 -10.56
C ARG A 241 2.16 -26.72 -11.22
N VAL A 242 0.96 -26.20 -10.94
CA VAL A 242 -0.28 -26.64 -11.58
C VAL A 242 -0.75 -25.62 -12.62
N ASP A 243 -1.47 -26.10 -13.63
CA ASP A 243 -2.13 -25.23 -14.60
C ASP A 243 -3.39 -24.59 -14.02
N ALA A 244 -3.80 -23.46 -14.58
CA ALA A 244 -5.06 -22.82 -14.23
C ALA A 244 -6.25 -23.67 -14.70
N VAL A 245 -7.28 -23.75 -13.86
CA VAL A 245 -8.52 -24.47 -14.14
C VAL A 245 -9.46 -23.56 -14.93
N GLN A 246 -9.95 -24.03 -16.08
CA GLN A 246 -10.99 -23.33 -16.83
C GLN A 246 -12.32 -23.40 -16.05
N PRO A 247 -12.94 -22.26 -15.69
CA PRO A 247 -14.22 -22.27 -15.01
C PRO A 247 -15.34 -22.76 -15.95
N SER A 248 -16.24 -23.60 -15.46
CA SER A 248 -17.43 -24.07 -16.19
C SER A 248 -18.47 -22.96 -16.41
N HIS A 249 -18.49 -21.96 -15.52
CA HIS A 249 -19.37 -20.81 -15.57
C HIS A 249 -18.55 -19.52 -15.35
N PRO A 250 -17.86 -19.00 -16.38
CA PRO A 250 -17.08 -17.77 -16.25
C PRO A 250 -17.99 -16.58 -15.93
N ALA A 251 -17.54 -15.71 -15.01
CA ALA A 251 -18.29 -14.51 -14.63
C ALA A 251 -18.36 -13.48 -15.77
N VAL A 252 -17.35 -13.46 -16.64
CA VAL A 252 -17.27 -12.57 -17.79
C VAL A 252 -17.51 -13.37 -19.07
N PRO A 253 -18.48 -13.00 -19.91
CA PRO A 253 -18.75 -13.71 -21.17
C PRO A 253 -17.57 -13.66 -22.14
N ASP A 254 -17.40 -14.72 -22.94
CA ASP A 254 -16.28 -14.87 -23.89
C ASP A 254 -16.19 -13.77 -24.95
N SER A 255 -17.29 -13.07 -25.21
CA SER A 255 -17.37 -11.96 -26.16
C SER A 255 -16.97 -10.60 -25.56
N ALA A 256 -16.82 -10.50 -24.24
CA ALA A 256 -16.54 -9.25 -23.56
C ALA A 256 -15.04 -8.94 -23.53
N PRO A 257 -14.62 -7.65 -23.50
CA PRO A 257 -13.20 -7.27 -23.48
C PRO A 257 -12.37 -7.81 -22.30
N ALA A 258 -13.03 -8.20 -21.21
CA ALA A 258 -12.40 -8.74 -20.01
C ALA A 258 -12.61 -10.25 -19.85
N ALA A 259 -12.98 -10.96 -20.93
CA ALA A 259 -13.12 -12.41 -20.91
C ALA A 259 -11.84 -13.09 -20.41
N LEU A 260 -11.99 -14.14 -19.61
CA LEU A 260 -10.85 -14.93 -19.14
C LEU A 260 -10.24 -15.67 -20.33
N LEU A 261 -8.95 -15.44 -20.58
CA LEU A 261 -8.20 -16.10 -21.65
C LEU A 261 -7.25 -17.13 -21.04
N LEU A 262 -7.58 -18.42 -21.18
CA LEU A 262 -6.69 -19.53 -20.84
C LEU A 262 -6.27 -20.31 -22.11
N PRO A 263 -5.03 -20.84 -22.17
CA PRO A 263 -3.96 -20.61 -21.19
C PRO A 263 -3.50 -19.15 -21.18
N LEU A 264 -3.12 -18.64 -20.01
CA LEU A 264 -2.54 -17.30 -19.90
C LEU A 264 -1.34 -17.19 -20.86
N PRO A 265 -1.15 -16.05 -21.57
CA PRO A 265 -0.03 -15.87 -22.48
C PRO A 265 1.29 -16.26 -21.81
N THR A 266 2.09 -17.05 -22.51
CA THR A 266 3.32 -17.64 -21.99
C THR A 266 4.44 -16.59 -21.87
N LEU A 267 4.36 -15.69 -20.89
CA LEU A 267 5.51 -14.91 -20.42
C LEU A 267 6.28 -15.75 -19.39
N ARG A 268 6.66 -16.98 -19.74
CA ARG A 268 7.44 -17.83 -18.82
C ARG A 268 8.90 -17.40 -18.94
N PRO A 269 9.57 -16.96 -17.86
CA PRO A 269 11.02 -17.06 -17.81
C PRO A 269 11.36 -18.54 -18.05
N GLN A 270 12.25 -18.83 -19.00
CA GLN A 270 12.84 -20.16 -19.08
C GLN A 270 13.38 -20.51 -17.70
N ALA A 271 13.16 -21.75 -17.25
CA ALA A 271 13.78 -22.21 -16.02
C ALA A 271 15.28 -21.93 -16.15
N ALA A 272 15.80 -21.05 -15.29
CA ALA A 272 17.24 -20.91 -15.17
C ALA A 272 17.76 -22.31 -14.80
N PRO A 273 18.80 -22.81 -15.47
CA PRO A 273 19.43 -24.05 -15.05
C PRO A 273 19.77 -23.89 -13.56
N VAL A 274 19.39 -24.89 -12.77
CA VAL A 274 19.72 -24.96 -11.35
C VAL A 274 21.25 -24.93 -11.28
N ALA A 275 21.82 -23.76 -10.99
CA ALA A 275 23.22 -23.69 -10.64
C ALA A 275 23.34 -24.44 -9.31
N GLU A 276 24.03 -25.59 -9.35
CA GLU A 276 24.55 -26.21 -8.14
C GLU A 276 25.25 -25.12 -7.34
N VAL A 277 24.70 -24.79 -6.17
CA VAL A 277 25.45 -24.09 -5.14
C VAL A 277 26.47 -25.10 -4.63
N ALA A 278 27.52 -25.29 -5.42
CA ALA A 278 28.72 -25.96 -5.02
C ALA A 278 29.36 -25.08 -3.93
N ALA A 279 29.41 -25.67 -2.74
CA ALA A 279 30.11 -25.15 -1.59
C ALA A 279 31.48 -24.56 -1.97
N GLN A 280 31.73 -23.32 -1.57
CA GLN A 280 33.08 -22.79 -1.35
C GLN A 280 33.02 -21.55 -0.45
N LEU A 281 33.37 -21.82 0.82
CA LEU A 281 33.99 -20.97 1.85
C LEU A 281 33.26 -19.71 2.32
#